data_AF-A0A380FK40-F1
#
_entry.id   AF-A0A380FK40-F1
#
_cell.length_a   1.000
_cell.length_b   1.000
_cell.length_c   1.000
_cell.angle_alpha   90.00
_cell.angle_beta   90.00
_cell.angle_gamma   90.00
#
_symmetry.space_group_name_H-M   'P 1'
#
loop_
_entity.id
_entity.type
_entity.pdbx_description
1 polymer ?
#
loop_
_entity_poly.entity_id
_entity_poly.type
_entity_poly.pdbx_seq_one_letter_code
_entity_poly.pdbx_strand_id
1 'polypeptide(L)'
;MDNLKIFFDLQEEFQSESRQESLFEALILVGAFDDLGKNRATLLQSIDQVLDDVSNVEQDGFIFDVLTPKASYAETEELEDQVLSDYEKEYLGFYVSTHPVEKAFEQKQYLGIFKLNNARDNQPIFIQIDSSRRIRTKKGQNMAFVVLNDGINTLDGVMFPDTFKGLKPT
;
A
#
# COMPACT_ATOMS: atom_id res chain seq x y z
N MET A 1 -8.89 21.99 -9.12
CA MET A 1 -8.65 21.45 -10.48
C MET A 1 -9.82 20.56 -10.79
N ASP A 2 -10.35 20.57 -12.00
CA ASP A 2 -11.43 19.65 -12.35
C ASP A 2 -10.89 18.22 -12.36
N ASN A 3 -11.40 17.38 -11.46
CA ASN A 3 -10.89 16.03 -11.22
C ASN A 3 -10.81 15.20 -12.51
N LEU A 4 -11.76 15.40 -13.44
CA LEU A 4 -11.81 14.74 -14.74
C LEU A 4 -10.67 15.14 -15.69
N LYS A 5 -10.13 16.35 -15.55
CA LYS A 5 -9.07 16.83 -16.44
C LYS A 5 -7.80 16.01 -16.31
N ILE A 6 -7.48 15.55 -15.10
CA ILE A 6 -6.31 14.72 -14.86
C ILE A 6 -6.48 13.34 -15.53
N PHE A 7 -7.69 12.76 -15.46
CA PHE A 7 -7.98 11.49 -16.16
C PHE A 7 -7.89 11.67 -17.68
N PHE A 8 -8.44 12.76 -18.22
CA PHE A 8 -8.35 13.10 -19.65
C PHE A 8 -6.90 13.29 -20.11
N ASP A 9 -6.13 14.14 -19.41
CA ASP A 9 -4.73 14.44 -19.76
C ASP A 9 -3.87 13.15 -19.74
N LEU A 10 -4.13 12.23 -18.82
CA LEU A 10 -3.44 10.94 -18.74
C LEU A 10 -3.90 9.96 -19.83
N GLN A 11 -5.19 9.93 -20.19
CA GLN A 11 -5.73 9.06 -21.23
C GLN A 11 -5.11 9.38 -22.61
N GLU A 12 -4.92 10.65 -22.96
CA GLU A 12 -4.24 11.06 -24.20
C GLU A 12 -2.78 10.55 -24.28
N GLU A 13 -2.12 10.37 -23.14
CA GLU A 13 -0.73 9.93 -23.08
C GLU A 13 -0.58 8.39 -23.25
N PHE A 14 -1.64 7.62 -23.02
CA PHE A 14 -1.62 6.15 -23.06
C PHE A 14 -2.38 5.57 -24.27
N GLN A 15 -1.72 4.73 -25.08
CA GLN A 15 -2.26 4.26 -26.37
C GLN A 15 -3.24 3.06 -26.32
N SER A 16 -3.57 2.50 -25.14
CA SER A 16 -4.31 1.23 -25.03
C SER A 16 -5.35 1.26 -23.91
N GLU A 17 -6.63 1.25 -24.25
CA GLU A 17 -7.79 1.29 -23.33
C GLU A 17 -7.71 0.24 -22.21
N SER A 18 -7.49 -1.04 -22.54
CA SER A 18 -7.46 -2.13 -21.53
C SER A 18 -6.29 -2.05 -20.55
N ARG A 19 -5.27 -1.23 -20.82
CA ARG A 19 -4.17 -0.98 -19.88
C ARG A 19 -4.43 0.24 -19.00
N GLN A 20 -5.30 1.14 -19.43
CA GLN A 20 -5.59 2.38 -18.71
C GLN A 20 -6.34 2.10 -17.41
N GLU A 21 -7.37 1.25 -17.43
CA GLU A 21 -8.16 0.90 -16.23
C GLU A 21 -7.27 0.38 -15.09
N SER A 22 -6.53 -0.70 -15.34
CA SER A 22 -5.59 -1.27 -14.35
C SER A 22 -4.48 -0.31 -13.91
N LEU A 23 -4.10 0.65 -14.77
CA LEU A 23 -3.12 1.68 -14.42
C LEU A 23 -3.73 2.73 -13.49
N PHE A 24 -4.93 3.22 -13.81
CA PHE A 24 -5.64 4.18 -12.97
C PHE A 24 -6.02 3.57 -11.62
N GLU A 25 -6.44 2.31 -11.57
CA GLU A 25 -6.64 1.56 -10.32
C GLU A 25 -5.36 1.56 -9.48
N ALA A 26 -4.22 1.18 -10.07
CA ALA A 26 -2.94 1.19 -9.38
C ALA A 26 -2.56 2.59 -8.87
N LEU A 27 -2.75 3.63 -9.70
CA LEU A 27 -2.48 5.02 -9.33
C LEU A 27 -3.36 5.51 -8.18
N ILE A 28 -4.65 5.17 -8.17
CA ILE A 28 -5.57 5.45 -7.06
C ILE A 28 -5.09 4.72 -5.80
N LEU A 29 -4.80 3.42 -5.92
CA LEU A 29 -4.42 2.57 -4.80
C LEU A 29 -3.11 3.02 -4.12
N VAL A 30 -2.17 3.60 -4.87
CA VAL A 30 -0.93 4.17 -4.32
C VAL A 30 -1.05 5.63 -3.88
N GLY A 31 -2.22 6.25 -4.03
CA GLY A 31 -2.50 7.60 -3.54
C GLY A 31 -2.12 8.74 -4.47
N ALA A 32 -1.88 8.48 -5.77
CA ALA A 32 -1.58 9.54 -6.74
C ALA A 32 -2.70 10.57 -6.88
N PHE A 33 -3.91 10.24 -6.42
CA PHE A 33 -5.12 11.05 -6.50
C PHE A 33 -5.68 11.49 -5.14
N ASP A 34 -4.92 11.35 -4.04
CA ASP A 34 -5.41 11.70 -2.70
C ASP A 34 -5.78 13.20 -2.57
N ASP A 35 -5.16 14.07 -3.37
CA ASP A 35 -5.44 15.51 -3.43
C ASP A 35 -6.77 15.88 -4.13
N LEU A 36 -7.48 14.90 -4.73
CA LEU A 36 -8.78 15.13 -5.37
C LEU A 36 -9.95 15.31 -4.38
N GLY A 37 -9.68 15.19 -3.08
CA GLY A 37 -10.67 15.37 -2.01
C GLY A 37 -11.70 14.24 -1.95
N LYS A 38 -11.39 13.09 -2.54
CA LYS A 38 -12.16 11.84 -2.46
C LYS A 38 -11.24 10.74 -1.96
N ASN A 39 -11.82 9.82 -1.20
CA ASN A 39 -11.10 8.67 -0.66
C ASN A 39 -10.87 7.63 -1.77
N ARG A 40 -9.90 6.73 -1.58
CA ARG A 40 -9.45 5.81 -2.64
C ARG A 40 -10.55 4.83 -3.02
N ALA A 41 -11.31 4.30 -2.06
CA ALA A 41 -12.46 3.43 -2.32
C ALA A 41 -13.53 4.09 -3.22
N THR A 42 -13.85 5.36 -2.96
CA THR A 42 -14.81 6.14 -3.75
C THR A 42 -14.31 6.36 -5.17
N LEU A 43 -13.02 6.67 -5.33
CA LEU A 43 -12.41 6.86 -6.65
C LEU A 43 -12.42 5.55 -7.45
N LEU A 44 -12.04 4.42 -6.84
CA LEU A 44 -12.05 3.11 -7.49
C LEU A 44 -13.45 2.71 -7.96
N GLN A 45 -14.48 2.95 -7.16
CA GLN A 45 -15.84 2.60 -7.57
C GLN A 45 -16.34 3.45 -8.75
N SER A 46 -15.79 4.65 -8.92
CA SER A 46 -16.20 5.59 -9.96
C SER A 46 -15.37 5.52 -11.24
N ILE A 47 -14.30 4.71 -11.26
CA ILE A 47 -13.29 4.74 -12.33
C ILE A 47 -13.87 4.41 -13.71
N ASP A 48 -14.68 3.34 -13.80
CA ASP A 48 -15.31 2.90 -15.06
C ASP A 48 -16.17 4.02 -15.66
N GLN A 49 -17.02 4.61 -14.82
CA GLN A 49 -17.88 5.71 -15.25
C GLN A 49 -17.07 6.92 -15.70
N VAL A 50 -16.00 7.26 -14.98
CA VAL A 50 -15.12 8.39 -15.32
C VAL A 50 -14.41 8.15 -16.66
N LEU A 51 -13.91 6.95 -16.91
CA LEU A 51 -13.23 6.60 -18.17
C LEU A 51 -14.19 6.58 -19.36
N ASP A 52 -15.43 6.09 -19.16
CA ASP A 52 -16.48 6.15 -20.17
C ASP A 52 -16.87 7.60 -20.50
N ASP A 53 -17.05 8.44 -19.49
CA ASP A 53 -17.39 9.85 -19.65
C ASP A 53 -16.27 10.59 -20.42
N VAL A 54 -15.00 10.33 -20.11
CA VAL A 54 -13.83 10.92 -20.79
C VAL A 54 -13.79 10.50 -22.26
N SER A 55 -13.94 9.21 -22.56
CA SER A 55 -13.89 8.67 -23.92
C SER A 55 -15.01 9.21 -24.83
N ASN A 56 -16.20 9.44 -24.27
CA ASN A 56 -17.31 10.05 -25.01
C ASN A 56 -17.02 11.52 -25.38
N VAL A 57 -16.29 12.25 -24.54
CA VAL A 57 -15.92 13.65 -24.81
C VAL A 57 -14.82 13.77 -25.86
N GLU A 58 -13.92 12.78 -25.99
CA GLU A 58 -12.91 12.74 -27.07
C GLU A 58 -13.54 12.70 -28.48
N GLN A 59 -14.71 12.06 -28.65
CA GLN A 59 -15.42 12.02 -29.93
C GLN A 59 -16.02 13.37 -30.32
N ASP A 60 -16.44 14.17 -29.34
CA ASP A 60 -17.01 15.50 -29.50
C ASP A 60 -15.93 16.58 -29.29
N GLY A 61 -14.85 16.48 -30.08
CA GLY A 61 -13.73 17.41 -30.06
C GLY A 61 -14.23 18.86 -30.03
N PHE A 62 -13.70 19.64 -29.08
CA PHE A 62 -13.94 21.07 -28.78
C PHE A 62 -14.72 21.43 -27.51
N ILE A 63 -15.31 20.50 -26.73
CA ILE A 63 -16.22 20.89 -25.61
C ILE A 63 -15.88 20.25 -24.25
N PHE A 64 -14.64 19.86 -23.95
CA PHE A 64 -14.30 19.32 -22.62
C PHE A 64 -14.55 20.34 -21.48
N ASP A 65 -14.18 21.61 -21.68
CA ASP A 65 -14.29 22.67 -20.65
C ASP A 65 -15.74 23.14 -20.39
N VAL A 66 -16.68 22.78 -21.27
CA VAL A 66 -18.09 23.20 -21.20
C VAL A 66 -19.03 22.03 -20.88
N LEU A 67 -18.68 20.80 -21.27
CA LEU A 67 -19.48 19.61 -21.03
C LEU A 67 -18.97 18.74 -19.89
N THR A 68 -17.84 19.06 -19.25
CA THR A 68 -17.29 18.27 -18.14
C THR A 68 -18.39 17.95 -17.14
N PRO A 69 -18.92 16.72 -17.14
CA PRO A 69 -19.93 16.34 -16.18
C PRO A 69 -19.26 16.50 -14.82
N LYS A 70 -19.91 17.10 -13.83
CA LYS A 70 -19.37 16.95 -12.48
C LYS A 70 -19.45 15.47 -12.17
N ALA A 71 -18.30 14.78 -12.20
CA ALA A 71 -18.22 13.37 -11.86
C ALA A 71 -19.00 13.15 -10.56
N SER A 72 -20.08 12.38 -10.67
CA SER A 72 -20.98 12.14 -9.56
C SER A 72 -20.44 10.95 -8.78
N TYR A 73 -19.54 11.23 -7.84
CA TYR A 73 -19.01 10.21 -6.96
C TYR A 73 -20.08 9.70 -5.99
N ALA A 74 -20.25 8.38 -5.93
CA ALA A 74 -20.95 7.72 -4.84
C ALA A 74 -19.97 7.52 -3.69
N GLU A 75 -20.13 8.26 -2.58
CA GLU A 75 -19.25 8.14 -1.41
C GLU A 75 -19.31 6.74 -0.82
N THR A 76 -18.14 6.15 -0.63
CA THR A 76 -17.96 4.79 -0.11
C THR A 76 -16.99 4.82 1.08
N GLU A 77 -17.18 3.89 2.02
CA GLU A 77 -16.26 3.73 3.15
C GLU A 77 -14.86 3.40 2.66
N GLU A 78 -13.84 4.01 3.28
CA GLU A 78 -12.45 3.82 2.86
C GLU A 78 -11.96 2.39 3.13
N LEU A 79 -10.99 1.97 2.33
CA LEU A 79 -10.29 0.70 2.54
C LEU A 79 -9.56 0.69 3.88
N GLU A 80 -9.42 -0.50 4.46
CA GLU A 80 -8.61 -0.67 5.67
C GLU A 80 -7.15 -0.21 5.43
N ASP A 81 -6.57 0.49 6.40
CA ASP A 81 -5.19 1.00 6.35
C ASP A 81 -4.15 -0.07 5.94
N GLN A 82 -4.35 -1.31 6.40
CA GLN A 82 -3.46 -2.42 6.05
C GLN A 82 -3.55 -2.77 4.57
N VAL A 83 -4.77 -2.80 4.02
CA VAL A 83 -5.02 -3.09 2.61
C VAL A 83 -4.38 -2.01 1.73
N LEU A 84 -4.53 -0.73 2.09
CA LEU A 84 -3.86 0.37 1.38
C LEU A 84 -2.34 0.23 1.40
N SER A 85 -1.78 -0.14 2.55
CA SER A 85 -0.33 -0.35 2.70
C SER A 85 0.17 -1.54 1.87
N ASP A 86 -0.63 -2.61 1.78
CA ASP A 86 -0.30 -3.79 0.97
C ASP A 86 -0.26 -3.43 -0.52
N TYR A 87 -1.18 -2.59 -1.00
CA TYR A 87 -1.15 -2.09 -2.37
C TYR A 87 0.02 -1.15 -2.66
N GLU A 88 0.40 -0.26 -1.73
CA GLU A 88 1.64 0.51 -1.88
C GLU A 88 2.84 -0.42 -2.04
N LYS A 89 2.91 -1.48 -1.22
CA LYS A 89 3.98 -2.46 -1.31
C LYS A 89 3.95 -3.24 -2.63
N GLU A 90 2.78 -3.61 -3.12
CA GLU A 90 2.58 -4.34 -4.37
C GLU A 90 2.99 -3.51 -5.59
N TYR A 91 2.46 -2.29 -5.71
CA TYR A 91 2.63 -1.47 -6.91
C TYR A 91 3.92 -0.64 -6.90
N LEU A 92 4.36 -0.14 -5.74
CA LEU A 92 5.58 0.69 -5.64
C LEU A 92 6.81 -0.10 -5.18
N GLY A 93 6.61 -1.23 -4.50
CA GLY A 93 7.68 -1.99 -3.87
C GLY A 93 8.12 -1.42 -2.50
N PHE A 94 7.55 -0.30 -2.06
CA PHE A 94 7.83 0.36 -0.77
C PHE A 94 6.58 1.10 -0.26
N TYR A 95 6.57 1.46 1.02
CA TYR A 95 5.49 2.25 1.62
C TYR A 95 5.80 3.75 1.44
N VAL A 96 4.82 4.50 0.92
CA VAL A 96 4.86 5.97 0.87
C VAL A 96 4.24 6.54 2.14
N SER A 97 3.17 5.91 2.59
CA SER A 97 2.55 6.18 3.88
C SER A 97 3.37 5.60 5.04
N THR A 98 3.02 5.98 6.28
CA THR A 98 3.66 5.43 7.48
C THR A 98 3.59 3.91 7.48
N HIS A 99 4.74 3.26 7.67
CA HIS A 99 4.85 1.80 7.62
C HIS A 99 3.87 1.13 8.60
N PRO A 100 3.20 0.01 8.22
CA PRO A 100 2.24 -0.69 9.10
C PRO A 100 2.75 -1.01 10.51
N VAL A 101 3.98 -1.52 10.63
CA VAL A 101 4.62 -1.79 11.92
C VAL A 101 4.82 -0.52 12.77
N GLU A 102 5.06 0.63 12.16
CA GLU A 102 5.20 1.90 12.87
C GLU A 102 3.86 2.39 13.40
N LYS A 103 2.78 2.34 12.58
CA LYS A 103 1.42 2.63 13.04
C LYS A 103 1.02 1.73 14.22
N ALA A 104 1.30 0.43 14.11
CA ALA A 104 1.01 -0.53 15.17
C ALA A 104 1.88 -0.31 16.43
N PHE A 105 3.12 0.14 16.26
CA PHE A 105 3.99 0.52 17.37
C PHE A 105 3.43 1.72 18.15
N GLU A 106 3.00 2.78 17.46
CA GLU A 106 2.43 3.97 18.10
C GLU A 106 1.20 3.64 18.95
N GLN A 107 0.36 2.72 18.48
CA GLN A 107 -0.80 2.23 19.21
C GLN A 107 -0.43 1.39 20.45
N LYS A 108 0.76 0.79 20.48
CA LYS A 108 1.20 -0.18 21.51
C LYS A 108 2.36 0.31 22.37
N GLN A 109 2.82 1.54 22.17
CA GLN A 109 3.99 2.12 22.85
C GLN A 109 3.92 2.03 24.38
N TYR A 110 2.70 2.03 24.95
CA TYR A 110 2.46 1.91 26.38
C TYR A 110 2.84 0.54 26.98
N LEU A 111 3.13 -0.47 26.15
CA LEU A 111 3.53 -1.81 26.58
C LEU A 111 5.03 -1.92 26.92
N GLY A 112 5.80 -0.83 26.83
CA GLY A 112 7.23 -0.85 27.11
C GLY A 112 8.03 -1.61 26.04
N ILE A 113 7.59 -1.53 24.79
CA ILE A 113 8.25 -2.07 23.59
C ILE A 113 9.13 -0.99 22.95
N PHE A 114 10.24 -1.38 22.35
CA PHE A 114 11.22 -0.44 21.79
C PHE A 114 11.40 -0.63 20.28
N LYS A 115 11.95 0.40 19.62
CA LYS A 115 12.46 0.35 18.23
C LYS A 115 13.90 -0.21 18.22
N LEU A 116 14.37 -0.71 17.08
CA LEU A 116 15.68 -1.38 16.93
C LEU A 116 16.83 -0.52 17.42
N ASN A 117 16.87 0.77 17.05
CA ASN A 117 17.96 1.68 17.41
C ASN A 117 18.07 1.99 18.91
N ASN A 118 17.00 1.75 19.68
CA ASN A 118 16.95 2.03 21.11
C ASN A 118 17.00 0.78 21.99
N ALA A 119 17.10 -0.39 21.36
CA ALA A 119 17.05 -1.66 22.08
C ALA A 119 18.35 -1.91 22.84
N ARG A 120 18.23 -2.28 24.11
CA ARG A 120 19.30 -2.88 24.91
C ARG A 120 19.11 -4.39 24.97
N ASP A 121 20.14 -5.11 25.39
CA ASP A 121 20.07 -6.55 25.61
C ASP A 121 18.86 -6.93 26.46
N ASN A 122 18.13 -7.95 26.00
CA ASN A 122 16.93 -8.52 26.63
C ASN A 122 15.73 -7.57 26.77
N GLN A 123 15.63 -6.52 25.96
CA GLN A 123 14.41 -5.71 25.88
C GLN A 123 13.47 -6.18 24.76
N PRO A 124 12.14 -6.08 24.97
CA PRO A 124 11.18 -6.40 23.92
C PRO A 124 11.20 -5.33 22.83
N ILE A 125 11.34 -5.76 21.58
CA ILE A 125 11.32 -4.90 20.40
C ILE A 125 10.09 -5.25 19.58
N PHE A 126 9.41 -4.24 19.06
CA PHE A 126 8.31 -4.45 18.13
C PHE A 126 8.84 -4.40 16.69
N ILE A 127 8.61 -5.49 15.97
CA ILE A 127 9.18 -5.72 14.64
C ILE A 127 8.18 -6.47 13.75
N GLN A 128 8.30 -6.25 12.46
CA GLN A 128 7.77 -7.09 11.40
C GLN A 128 8.89 -8.01 10.88
N ILE A 129 8.51 -9.23 10.46
CA ILE A 129 9.44 -10.16 9.81
C ILE A 129 9.20 -10.05 8.30
N ASP A 130 10.12 -9.41 7.57
CA ASP A 130 9.99 -9.21 6.14
C ASP A 130 10.34 -10.47 5.35
N SER A 131 11.26 -11.29 5.85
CA SER A 131 11.52 -12.61 5.28
C SER A 131 12.01 -13.60 6.33
N SER A 132 11.76 -14.88 6.08
CA SER A 132 12.30 -15.98 6.88
C SER A 132 12.79 -17.11 6.00
N ARG A 133 14.04 -17.53 6.19
CA ARG A 133 14.65 -18.66 5.51
C ARG A 133 14.96 -19.75 6.51
N ARG A 134 14.15 -20.80 6.49
CA ARG A 134 14.35 -22.00 7.31
C ARG A 134 15.65 -22.71 6.94
N ILE A 135 16.44 -23.05 7.95
CA ILE A 135 17.67 -23.84 7.85
C ILE A 135 17.67 -24.94 8.93
N ARG A 136 18.64 -25.85 8.84
CA ARG A 136 18.87 -26.87 9.87
C ARG A 136 20.22 -26.66 10.55
N THR A 137 20.22 -26.79 11.86
CA THR A 137 21.46 -26.87 12.65
C THR A 137 22.21 -28.17 12.34
N LYS A 138 23.49 -28.26 12.78
CA LYS A 138 24.27 -29.51 12.71
C LYS A 138 23.61 -30.69 13.43
N LYS A 139 22.76 -30.41 14.43
CA LYS A 139 21.98 -31.41 15.18
C LYS A 139 20.63 -31.74 14.52
N GLY A 140 20.38 -31.25 13.30
CA GLY A 140 19.16 -31.51 12.52
C GLY A 140 17.93 -30.71 12.95
N GLN A 141 18.03 -29.85 13.96
CA GLN A 141 16.91 -29.02 14.42
C GLN A 141 16.68 -27.84 13.48
N ASN A 142 15.41 -27.49 13.26
CA ASN A 142 15.03 -26.33 12.44
C ASN A 142 15.37 -25.02 13.17
N MET A 143 15.88 -24.04 12.44
CA MET A 143 16.04 -22.65 12.84
C MET A 143 15.80 -21.77 11.60
N ALA A 144 15.85 -20.45 11.71
CA ALA A 144 15.71 -19.58 10.54
C ALA A 144 16.66 -18.38 10.59
N PHE A 145 17.15 -17.98 9.41
CA PHE A 145 17.62 -16.61 9.21
C PHE A 145 16.39 -15.75 8.92
N VAL A 146 16.29 -14.58 9.55
CA VAL A 146 15.15 -13.68 9.41
C VAL A 146 15.62 -12.26 9.14
N VAL A 147 14.83 -11.51 8.39
CA VAL A 147 15.00 -10.07 8.21
C VAL A 147 13.95 -9.38 9.05
N LEU A 148 14.38 -8.58 10.02
CA LEU A 148 13.53 -7.88 10.99
C LEU A 148 13.43 -6.40 10.61
N ASN A 149 12.25 -5.81 10.69
CA ASN A 149 12.00 -4.43 10.32
C ASN A 149 11.15 -3.73 11.38
N ASP A 150 11.58 -2.56 11.88
CA ASP A 150 10.82 -1.75 12.86
C ASP A 150 10.07 -0.56 12.24
N GLY A 151 9.99 -0.53 10.91
CA GLY A 151 9.36 0.50 10.09
C GLY A 151 10.35 1.51 9.53
N ILE A 152 11.52 1.64 10.17
CA ILE A 152 12.57 2.59 9.79
C ILE A 152 13.88 1.86 9.49
N ASN A 153 14.24 0.88 10.31
CA ASN A 153 15.49 0.16 10.27
C ASN A 153 15.25 -1.32 10.01
N THR A 154 16.22 -1.94 9.35
CA THR A 154 16.23 -3.38 9.06
C THR A 154 17.43 -4.02 9.75
N LEU A 155 17.23 -5.22 10.30
CA LEU A 155 18.27 -6.00 10.96
C LEU A 155 18.19 -7.47 10.57
N ASP A 156 19.33 -8.06 10.22
CA ASP A 156 19.45 -9.50 10.04
C ASP A 156 19.49 -10.22 11.39
N GLY A 157 18.61 -11.21 11.55
CA GLY A 157 18.43 -11.96 12.78
C GLY A 157 18.55 -13.46 12.58
N VAL A 158 18.73 -14.16 13.70
CA VAL A 158 18.71 -15.61 13.77
C VAL A 158 17.64 -16.05 14.75
N MET A 159 16.68 -16.81 14.26
CA MET A 159 15.65 -17.44 15.08
C MET A 159 16.10 -18.84 15.47
N PHE A 160 16.49 -19.02 16.73
CA PHE A 160 16.98 -20.29 17.26
C PHE A 160 15.88 -21.36 17.31
N PRO A 161 16.26 -22.66 17.39
CA PRO A 161 15.30 -23.76 17.32
C PRO A 161 14.16 -23.72 18.32
N ASP A 162 14.42 -23.26 19.55
CA ASP A 162 13.39 -23.23 20.59
C ASP A 162 12.33 -22.17 20.29
N THR A 163 12.75 -21.01 19.79
CA THR A 163 11.85 -19.97 19.27
C THR A 163 11.11 -20.43 18.01
N PHE A 164 11.82 -21.08 17.07
CA PHE A 164 11.25 -21.53 15.80
C PHE A 164 10.13 -22.57 15.99
N LYS A 165 10.28 -23.49 16.95
CA LYS A 165 9.24 -24.49 17.27
C LYS A 165 7.97 -23.88 17.87
N GLY A 166 8.10 -22.76 18.59
CA GLY A 166 6.99 -22.10 19.26
C GLY A 166 6.07 -21.30 18.32
N LEU A 167 6.52 -21.02 17.09
CA LEU A 167 5.72 -20.33 16.09
C LEU A 167 4.73 -21.30 15.44
N LYS A 168 3.45 -20.99 15.55
CA LYS A 168 2.44 -21.54 14.66
C LYS A 168 2.51 -20.76 13.34
N PRO A 169 2.48 -21.42 12.16
CA PRO A 169 2.30 -20.70 10.92
C PRO A 169 1.00 -19.90 11.01
N THR A 170 1.09 -18.60 10.73
CA THR A 170 -0.07 -17.72 10.53
C THR A 170 -0.62 -17.97 9.14
#